data_AF-A0A936WC91-F1
#
_entry.id   AF-A0A936WC91-F1
#
_cell.length_a   1.000
_cell.length_b   1.000
_cell.length_c   1.000
_cell.angle_alpha   90.00
_cell.angle_beta   90.00
_cell.angle_gamma   90.00
#
_symmetry.space_group_name_H-M   'P 1'
#
loop_
_entity.id
_entity.type
_entity.pdbx_description
1 polymer ?
#
loop_
_entity_poly.entity_id
_entity_poly.type
_entity_poly.pdbx_seq_one_letter_code
_entity_poly.pdbx_strand_id
1 'polypeptide(L)'
;MPYNALGFQEASSGNGYIGLLTYWEQDLNTREYAGAMLDQPLVPGVEVYISFRLSPAGFGWYTPQTFEYTSNRVGLLFLTQPWAGVDPPITNRCALCTETVLTDTLGWVQVSGVYVPDSAYTYIVLGNFFDDDSTDVQVLDASGLYSGSYAFIDDVTVGLSPMAIADGLLRNESSGLSASPNPSTGVVDLTLTSKYASGLEIVDFQGTVVRAYDFHDRRTVARITLEGLPYGVYCIRELIDQSMSSSTRIVHVPQSYFE
;
A
#
# COMPACT_ATOMS: atom_id res chain seq x y z
N MET A 1 -18.40 -4.37 -5.17
CA MET A 1 -19.55 -4.06 -4.28
C MET A 1 -19.00 -4.01 -2.87
N PRO A 2 -19.08 -2.85 -2.19
CA PRO A 2 -18.45 -2.62 -0.89
C PRO A 2 -19.10 -3.43 0.24
N TYR A 3 -20.41 -3.71 0.14
CA TYR A 3 -21.08 -4.69 0.99
C TYR A 3 -21.06 -6.07 0.33
N ASN A 4 -20.36 -7.02 0.93
CA ASN A 4 -20.19 -8.38 0.44
C ASN A 4 -20.68 -9.42 1.47
N ALA A 5 -20.62 -10.70 1.10
CA ALA A 5 -21.20 -11.77 1.92
C ALA A 5 -20.55 -11.86 3.32
N LEU A 6 -19.30 -11.40 3.45
CA LEU A 6 -18.48 -11.56 4.64
C LEU A 6 -18.33 -10.25 5.44
N GLY A 7 -18.64 -9.10 4.86
CA GLY A 7 -18.58 -7.81 5.57
C GLY A 7 -18.85 -6.60 4.68
N PHE A 8 -18.58 -5.42 5.23
CA PHE A 8 -18.64 -4.14 4.51
C PHE A 8 -17.28 -3.43 4.55
N GLN A 9 -16.78 -3.03 3.38
CA GLN A 9 -15.68 -2.09 3.25
C GLN A 9 -15.69 -1.47 1.84
N GLU A 10 -15.48 -0.16 1.72
CA GLU A 10 -15.18 0.47 0.43
C GLU A 10 -13.73 0.16 0.05
N ALA A 11 -13.40 0.06 -1.23
CA ALA A 11 -12.00 -0.15 -1.61
C ALA A 11 -11.13 1.01 -1.10
N SER A 12 -9.98 0.69 -0.52
CA SER A 12 -9.06 1.70 -0.01
C SER A 12 -8.47 2.52 -1.16
N SER A 13 -8.24 1.87 -2.30
CA SER A 13 -8.08 2.53 -3.59
C SER A 13 -8.62 1.65 -4.73
N GLY A 14 -8.72 2.21 -5.93
CA GLY A 14 -9.17 1.44 -7.09
C GLY A 14 -10.61 0.94 -6.97
N ASN A 15 -10.85 -0.31 -7.39
CA ASN A 15 -12.21 -0.87 -7.54
C ASN A 15 -12.49 -2.11 -6.67
N GLY A 16 -11.53 -2.56 -5.86
CA GLY A 16 -11.68 -3.76 -5.05
C GLY A 16 -10.47 -4.06 -4.18
N TYR A 17 -10.68 -4.97 -3.25
CA TYR A 17 -9.72 -5.47 -2.28
C TYR A 17 -9.80 -7.01 -2.24
N ILE A 18 -8.84 -7.66 -1.58
CA ILE A 18 -8.88 -9.10 -1.34
C ILE A 18 -9.43 -9.38 0.06
N GLY A 19 -9.94 -10.60 0.24
CA GLY A 19 -10.30 -11.16 1.54
C GLY A 19 -9.49 -12.42 1.80
N LEU A 20 -9.07 -12.65 3.05
CA LEU A 20 -8.34 -13.84 3.46
C LEU A 20 -8.85 -14.40 4.79
N LEU A 21 -9.01 -15.71 4.86
CA LEU A 21 -9.12 -16.47 6.10
C LEU A 21 -7.79 -16.41 6.87
N THR A 22 -7.82 -15.81 8.06
CA THR A 22 -6.62 -15.55 8.87
C THR A 22 -6.60 -16.34 10.18
N TYR A 23 -7.70 -17.02 10.50
CA TYR A 23 -7.80 -18.00 11.57
C TYR A 23 -9.01 -18.91 11.33
N TRP A 24 -8.92 -20.19 11.70
CA TRP A 24 -10.05 -21.12 11.62
C TRP A 24 -10.04 -22.11 12.79
N GLU A 25 -11.08 -22.10 13.63
CA GLU A 25 -11.10 -22.92 14.85
C GLU A 25 -11.32 -24.41 14.55
N GLN A 26 -12.00 -24.74 13.45
CA GLN A 26 -12.41 -26.13 13.18
C GLN A 26 -11.32 -26.98 12.51
N ASP A 27 -10.25 -26.35 12.01
CA ASP A 27 -9.15 -27.02 11.32
C ASP A 27 -7.84 -26.30 11.64
N LEU A 28 -6.94 -27.05 12.27
CA LEU A 28 -5.72 -26.52 12.87
C LEU A 28 -4.88 -25.84 11.79
N ASN A 29 -4.43 -24.62 12.06
CA ASN A 29 -3.48 -23.88 11.23
C ASN A 29 -3.99 -23.58 9.80
N THR A 30 -5.30 -23.66 9.58
CA THR A 30 -5.89 -23.37 8.27
C THR A 30 -6.01 -21.86 8.04
N ARG A 31 -5.44 -21.40 6.92
CA ARG A 31 -5.29 -19.98 6.51
C ARG A 31 -5.37 -19.86 4.99
N GLU A 32 -5.76 -18.68 4.50
CA GLU A 32 -5.64 -18.31 3.09
C GLU A 32 -4.46 -17.36 2.89
N TYR A 33 -3.84 -17.45 1.72
CA TYR A 33 -2.71 -16.61 1.33
C TYR A 33 -2.93 -16.01 -0.05
N ALA A 34 -2.47 -14.78 -0.24
CA ALA A 34 -2.41 -14.13 -1.54
C ALA A 34 -0.97 -13.70 -1.83
N GLY A 35 -0.47 -14.01 -3.02
CA GLY A 35 0.90 -13.70 -3.42
C GLY A 35 0.97 -12.93 -4.74
N ALA A 36 2.03 -12.14 -4.89
CA ALA A 36 2.35 -11.42 -6.11
C ALA A 36 3.87 -11.43 -6.36
N MET A 37 4.26 -11.27 -7.63
CA MET A 37 5.64 -11.02 -8.00
C MET A 37 5.97 -9.55 -7.77
N LEU A 38 7.16 -9.26 -7.27
CA LEU A 38 7.68 -7.90 -7.17
C LEU A 38 8.14 -7.39 -8.54
N ASP A 39 7.97 -6.10 -8.81
CA ASP A 39 8.42 -5.48 -10.08
C ASP A 39 9.92 -5.65 -10.31
N GLN A 40 10.70 -5.65 -9.22
CA GLN A 40 12.14 -5.89 -9.21
C GLN A 40 12.51 -6.71 -7.96
N PRO A 41 13.56 -7.55 -8.03
CA PRO A 41 14.07 -8.23 -6.85
C PRO A 41 14.53 -7.22 -5.79
N LEU A 42 14.31 -7.55 -4.51
CA LEU A 42 14.88 -6.77 -3.41
C LEU A 42 16.40 -6.90 -3.38
N VAL A 43 17.08 -5.90 -2.82
CA VAL A 43 18.54 -5.91 -2.67
C VAL A 43 18.88 -6.23 -1.20
N PRO A 44 19.65 -7.30 -0.92
CA PRO A 44 20.08 -7.60 0.43
C PRO A 44 20.77 -6.42 1.11
N GLY A 45 20.38 -6.11 2.34
CA GLY A 45 20.93 -5.01 3.13
C GLY A 45 20.40 -3.61 2.78
N VAL A 46 19.52 -3.47 1.77
CA VAL A 46 18.91 -2.19 1.42
C VAL A 46 17.51 -2.11 2.03
N GLU A 47 17.30 -1.14 2.92
CA GLU A 47 16.00 -0.90 3.55
C GLU A 47 14.89 -0.71 2.52
N VAL A 48 13.76 -1.40 2.75
CA VAL A 48 12.50 -1.18 2.04
C VAL A 48 11.40 -0.78 3.02
N TYR A 49 10.48 0.04 2.53
CA TYR A 49 9.33 0.54 3.24
C TYR A 49 8.12 -0.22 2.74
N ILE A 50 7.43 -0.89 3.67
CA ILE A 50 6.34 -1.81 3.37
C ILE A 50 5.07 -1.38 4.08
N SER A 51 3.95 -1.47 3.37
CA SER A 51 2.63 -1.23 3.97
C SER A 51 1.52 -2.01 3.28
N PHE A 52 0.42 -2.17 3.99
CA PHE A 52 -0.86 -2.59 3.44
C PHE A 52 -2.00 -1.99 4.28
N ARG A 53 -3.20 -1.97 3.71
CA ARG A 53 -4.43 -1.58 4.38
C ARG A 53 -5.14 -2.83 4.86
N LEU A 54 -5.62 -2.80 6.09
CA LEU A 54 -6.26 -3.92 6.76
C LEU A 54 -7.58 -3.47 7.38
N SER A 55 -8.63 -4.25 7.16
CA SER A 55 -9.91 -4.14 7.86
C SER A 55 -10.35 -5.54 8.29
N PRO A 56 -10.76 -5.76 9.55
CA PRO A 56 -11.47 -6.99 9.93
C PRO A 56 -12.74 -7.15 9.10
N ALA A 57 -13.12 -8.39 8.81
CA ALA A 57 -14.35 -8.70 8.09
C ALA A 57 -15.34 -9.43 9.00
N GLY A 58 -16.51 -8.84 9.16
CA GLY A 58 -17.66 -9.36 9.88
C GLY A 58 -18.91 -8.55 9.51
N PHE A 59 -20.09 -8.93 10.02
CA PHE A 59 -21.35 -8.21 9.77
C PHE A 59 -21.75 -8.14 8.27
N GLY A 60 -21.37 -9.14 7.47
CA GLY A 60 -21.77 -9.28 6.07
C GLY A 60 -23.26 -9.55 5.88
N TRP A 61 -23.77 -9.35 4.66
CA TRP A 61 -25.21 -9.48 4.37
C TRP A 61 -25.73 -10.90 4.41
N TYR A 62 -24.84 -11.89 4.34
CA TYR A 62 -25.24 -13.29 4.31
C TYR A 62 -25.29 -13.91 5.70
N THR A 63 -25.78 -13.16 6.69
CA THR A 63 -25.95 -13.63 8.07
C THR A 63 -26.88 -14.86 8.09
N PRO A 64 -26.50 -15.95 8.79
CA PRO A 64 -25.40 -16.04 9.75
C PRO A 64 -24.04 -16.43 9.15
N GLN A 65 -23.88 -16.61 7.84
CA GLN A 65 -22.62 -17.07 7.20
C GLN A 65 -21.46 -16.05 7.18
N THR A 66 -21.34 -15.23 8.22
CA THR A 66 -20.20 -14.34 8.50
C THR A 66 -19.24 -15.03 9.47
N PHE A 67 -18.08 -14.40 9.70
CA PHE A 67 -17.06 -14.87 10.62
C PHE A 67 -17.24 -14.27 12.01
N GLU A 68 -17.13 -15.12 13.03
CA GLU A 68 -17.33 -14.76 14.44
C GLU A 68 -16.17 -13.93 14.99
N TYR A 69 -14.94 -14.25 14.57
CA TYR A 69 -13.72 -13.69 15.14
C TYR A 69 -12.98 -12.73 14.21
N THR A 70 -12.04 -12.01 14.81
CA THR A 70 -10.93 -11.32 14.16
C THR A 70 -9.63 -11.77 14.83
N SER A 71 -8.49 -11.67 14.14
CA SER A 71 -7.20 -12.16 14.63
C SER A 71 -6.07 -11.13 14.51
N ASN A 72 -5.01 -11.28 15.32
CA ASN A 72 -3.73 -10.62 15.07
C ASN A 72 -2.88 -11.43 14.08
N ARG A 73 -1.61 -11.05 13.90
CA ARG A 73 -0.63 -11.73 13.03
C ARG A 73 -0.93 -11.70 11.52
N VAL A 74 -1.96 -10.97 11.09
CA VAL A 74 -2.18 -10.66 9.67
C VAL A 74 -1.04 -9.80 9.16
N GLY A 75 -0.38 -10.22 8.10
CA GLY A 75 0.83 -9.59 7.62
C GLY A 75 1.33 -10.12 6.30
N LEU A 76 2.63 -9.95 6.08
CA LEU A 76 3.32 -10.35 4.86
C LEU A 76 4.68 -10.99 5.09
N LEU A 77 5.10 -11.81 4.14
CA LEU A 77 6.45 -12.37 3.99
C LEU A 77 6.97 -12.15 2.57
N PHE A 78 8.27 -12.31 2.41
CA PHE A 78 8.95 -12.30 1.12
C PHE A 78 9.48 -13.68 0.76
N LEU A 79 9.41 -14.05 -0.52
CA LEU A 79 9.92 -15.32 -1.04
C LEU A 79 10.88 -15.10 -2.21
N THR A 80 11.88 -15.97 -2.34
CA THR A 80 12.86 -15.96 -3.44
C THR A 80 12.38 -16.75 -4.66
N GLN A 81 11.29 -17.49 -4.50
CA GLN A 81 10.69 -18.35 -5.52
C GLN A 81 9.16 -18.29 -5.41
N PRO A 82 8.42 -18.55 -6.52
CA PRO A 82 6.98 -18.54 -6.48
C PRO A 82 6.46 -19.64 -5.57
N TRP A 83 5.29 -19.37 -5.00
CA TRP A 83 4.56 -20.35 -4.22
C TRP A 83 3.96 -21.41 -5.16
N ALA A 84 4.52 -22.63 -5.16
CA ALA A 84 4.18 -23.71 -6.11
C ALA A 84 2.97 -24.56 -5.67
N GLY A 85 1.91 -23.94 -5.15
CA GLY A 85 0.65 -24.61 -4.81
C GLY A 85 0.66 -25.44 -3.50
N VAL A 86 1.60 -25.19 -2.60
CA VAL A 86 1.68 -25.83 -1.26
C VAL A 86 1.88 -24.76 -0.21
N ASP A 87 0.85 -24.42 0.58
CA ASP A 87 0.79 -23.25 1.49
C ASP A 87 2.14 -22.82 2.07
N PRO A 88 2.44 -21.50 2.13
CA PRO A 88 3.64 -21.01 2.79
C PRO A 88 3.79 -21.68 4.16
N PRO A 89 5.00 -22.13 4.53
CA PRO A 89 5.19 -22.78 5.81
C PRO A 89 4.84 -21.81 6.93
N ILE A 90 4.16 -22.32 7.95
CA ILE A 90 3.96 -21.61 9.22
C ILE A 90 5.31 -21.57 9.92
N THR A 91 5.86 -20.37 10.01
CA THR A 91 7.22 -20.15 10.53
C THR A 91 7.22 -19.32 11.80
N ASN A 92 6.05 -18.87 12.26
CA ASN A 92 5.89 -17.91 13.36
C ASN A 92 6.75 -16.66 13.15
N ARG A 93 6.82 -16.21 11.88
CA ARG A 93 7.61 -15.06 11.44
C ARG A 93 6.85 -14.30 10.37
N CYS A 94 7.02 -12.99 10.38
CA CYS A 94 6.52 -12.08 9.36
C CYS A 94 7.61 -11.03 9.07
N ALA A 95 7.60 -10.45 7.87
CA ALA A 95 8.39 -9.25 7.58
C ALA A 95 7.70 -8.01 8.17
N LEU A 96 6.36 -8.02 8.19
CA LEU A 96 5.48 -7.06 8.84
C LEU A 96 4.15 -7.75 9.14
N CYS A 97 3.62 -7.62 10.35
CA CYS A 97 2.31 -8.11 10.72
C CYS A 97 1.71 -7.32 11.88
N THR A 98 0.41 -7.47 12.12
CA THR A 98 -0.26 -6.91 13.29
C THR A 98 0.14 -7.66 14.56
N GLU A 99 0.46 -6.92 15.62
CA GLU A 99 0.73 -7.50 16.94
C GLU A 99 -0.54 -7.63 17.79
N THR A 100 -1.47 -6.69 17.62
CA THR A 100 -2.75 -6.65 18.33
C THR A 100 -3.90 -7.02 17.41
N VAL A 101 -4.94 -7.60 17.99
CA VAL A 101 -6.18 -7.89 17.28
C VAL A 101 -6.88 -6.57 16.92
N LEU A 102 -7.22 -6.38 15.64
CA LEU A 102 -7.96 -5.21 15.17
C LEU A 102 -9.45 -5.51 15.19
N THR A 103 -10.25 -4.60 15.75
CA THR A 103 -11.72 -4.72 15.86
C THR A 103 -12.49 -3.59 15.20
N ASP A 104 -11.81 -2.52 14.76
CA ASP A 104 -12.44 -1.41 14.05
C ASP A 104 -12.73 -1.80 12.60
N THR A 105 -14.00 -1.79 12.22
CA THR A 105 -14.47 -2.09 10.86
C THR A 105 -14.89 -0.84 10.09
N LEU A 106 -14.84 0.36 10.69
CA LEU A 106 -15.32 1.60 10.08
C LEU A 106 -14.40 2.12 8.97
N GLY A 107 -13.12 1.75 9.00
CA GLY A 107 -12.16 2.18 8.01
C GLY A 107 -10.92 1.30 7.97
N TRP A 108 -10.08 1.57 6.97
CA TRP A 108 -8.83 0.86 6.78
C TRP A 108 -7.74 1.31 7.74
N VAL A 109 -7.17 0.36 8.47
CA VAL A 109 -5.95 0.57 9.25
C VAL A 109 -4.75 0.37 8.34
N GLN A 110 -3.84 1.35 8.29
CA GLN A 110 -2.56 1.17 7.62
C GLN A 110 -1.59 0.42 8.54
N VAL A 111 -1.18 -0.77 8.12
CA VAL A 111 -0.08 -1.52 8.75
C VAL A 111 1.17 -1.21 7.94
N SER A 112 2.22 -0.70 8.59
CA SER A 112 3.44 -0.29 7.87
C SER A 112 4.70 -0.43 8.71
N GLY A 113 5.84 -0.56 8.04
CA GLY A 113 7.14 -0.71 8.68
C GLY A 113 8.30 -0.64 7.69
N VAL A 114 9.51 -0.77 8.25
CA VAL A 114 10.76 -0.89 7.49
C VAL A 114 11.25 -2.32 7.58
N TYR A 115 11.69 -2.89 6.47
CA TYR A 115 12.25 -4.23 6.38
C TYR A 115 13.63 -4.16 5.71
N VAL A 116 14.59 -4.92 6.24
CA VAL A 116 15.93 -5.07 5.63
C VAL A 116 16.01 -6.48 5.05
N PRO A 117 15.97 -6.64 3.72
CA PRO A 117 16.07 -7.93 3.07
C PRO A 117 17.42 -8.59 3.36
N ASP A 118 17.42 -9.88 3.66
CA ASP A 118 18.63 -10.72 3.74
C ASP A 118 18.90 -11.50 2.44
N SER A 119 17.96 -11.47 1.50
CA SER A 119 17.98 -12.20 0.23
C SER A 119 17.37 -11.36 -0.91
N ALA A 120 17.67 -11.76 -2.14
CA ALA A 120 17.08 -11.16 -3.34
C ALA A 120 15.65 -11.69 -3.57
N TYR A 121 14.74 -11.32 -2.68
CA TYR A 121 13.34 -11.72 -2.75
C TYR A 121 12.66 -11.21 -4.03
N THR A 122 11.84 -12.06 -4.64
CA THR A 122 11.17 -11.80 -5.92
C THR A 122 9.64 -11.85 -5.81
N TYR A 123 9.12 -12.28 -4.67
CA TYR A 123 7.69 -12.38 -4.39
C TYR A 123 7.35 -11.84 -3.01
N ILE A 124 6.11 -11.37 -2.87
CA ILE A 124 5.46 -11.00 -1.62
C ILE A 124 4.25 -11.90 -1.42
N VAL A 125 3.98 -12.29 -0.17
CA VAL A 125 2.81 -13.08 0.21
C VAL A 125 2.15 -12.46 1.43
N LEU A 126 0.83 -12.35 1.42
CA LEU A 126 -0.04 -11.84 2.47
C LEU A 126 -0.77 -13.01 3.14
N GLY A 127 -0.98 -12.93 4.44
CA GLY A 127 -1.73 -13.93 5.22
C GLY A 127 -1.38 -13.88 6.70
N ASN A 128 -1.58 -14.99 7.39
CA ASN A 128 -1.10 -15.20 8.76
C ASN A 128 -0.11 -16.38 8.76
N PHE A 129 1.13 -16.11 9.16
CA PHE A 129 2.24 -17.08 9.13
C PHE A 129 2.56 -17.68 10.50
N PHE A 130 1.67 -17.46 11.46
CA PHE A 130 1.76 -17.94 12.82
C PHE A 130 0.78 -19.09 13.05
N ASP A 131 1.19 -20.06 13.86
CA ASP A 131 0.32 -21.13 14.31
C ASP A 131 -0.82 -20.60 15.18
N ASP A 132 -1.84 -21.45 15.38
CA ASP A 132 -3.01 -21.12 16.19
C ASP A 132 -2.62 -20.75 17.64
N ASP A 133 -1.62 -21.41 18.22
CA ASP A 133 -1.12 -21.13 19.58
C ASP A 133 -0.46 -19.74 19.70
N SER A 134 0.07 -19.21 18.60
CA SER A 134 0.70 -17.89 18.50
C SER A 134 -0.22 -16.83 17.86
N THR A 135 -1.50 -17.16 17.64
CA THR A 135 -2.51 -16.27 17.07
C THR A 135 -3.59 -15.97 18.12
N ASP A 136 -3.70 -14.70 18.52
CA ASP A 136 -4.79 -14.23 19.37
C ASP A 136 -6.02 -13.90 18.52
N VAL A 137 -7.20 -14.24 19.06
CA VAL A 137 -8.50 -13.95 18.45
C VAL A 137 -9.41 -13.19 19.40
N GLN A 138 -10.31 -12.38 18.85
CA GLN A 138 -11.39 -11.73 19.59
C GLN A 138 -12.71 -11.87 18.84
N VAL A 139 -13.82 -11.97 19.58
CA VAL A 139 -15.16 -11.94 19.00
C VAL A 139 -15.40 -10.58 18.35
N LEU A 140 -15.61 -10.59 17.04
CA LEU A 140 -15.99 -9.44 16.23
C LEU A 140 -17.51 -9.39 16.04
N ASP A 141 -18.06 -10.47 15.49
CA ASP A 141 -19.48 -10.60 15.14
C ASP A 141 -20.06 -11.84 15.82
N ALA A 142 -20.64 -11.65 17.01
CA ALA A 142 -21.24 -12.74 17.79
C ALA A 142 -22.43 -13.44 17.09
N SER A 143 -22.88 -12.94 15.92
CA SER A 143 -23.90 -13.60 15.09
C SER A 143 -23.33 -14.42 13.92
N GLY A 144 -22.00 -14.44 13.78
CA GLY A 144 -21.29 -15.23 12.78
C GLY A 144 -21.41 -16.73 13.02
N LEU A 145 -21.62 -17.48 11.95
CA LEU A 145 -21.73 -18.94 11.92
C LEU A 145 -20.35 -19.59 11.88
N TYR A 146 -19.38 -18.90 11.30
CA TYR A 146 -18.05 -19.43 11.09
C TYR A 146 -17.14 -19.01 12.23
N SER A 147 -16.76 -19.97 13.08
CA SER A 147 -15.77 -19.80 14.15
C SER A 147 -14.36 -19.67 13.56
N GLY A 148 -14.10 -18.53 12.95
CA GLY A 148 -12.86 -18.19 12.27
C GLY A 148 -12.70 -16.68 12.16
N SER A 149 -11.55 -16.23 11.64
CA SER A 149 -11.29 -14.81 11.37
C SER A 149 -11.08 -14.57 9.89
N TYR A 150 -11.68 -13.48 9.39
CA TYR A 150 -11.52 -13.06 8.01
C TYR A 150 -11.07 -11.60 7.96
N ALA A 151 -10.18 -11.29 7.03
CA ALA A 151 -9.57 -9.96 6.90
C ALA A 151 -9.65 -9.47 5.46
N PHE A 152 -10.04 -8.21 5.29
CA PHE A 152 -9.89 -7.50 4.02
C PHE A 152 -8.53 -6.83 3.97
N ILE A 153 -7.87 -6.92 2.82
CA ILE A 153 -6.54 -6.35 2.58
C ILE A 153 -6.55 -5.58 1.26
N ASP A 154 -5.94 -4.40 1.26
CA ASP A 154 -5.82 -3.53 0.09
C ASP A 154 -4.50 -2.72 0.11
N ASP A 155 -4.19 -2.02 -0.98
CA ASP A 155 -3.09 -1.06 -1.13
C ASP A 155 -1.72 -1.53 -0.61
N VAL A 156 -1.33 -2.75 -1.02
CA VAL A 156 -0.05 -3.33 -0.65
C VAL A 156 1.08 -2.62 -1.38
N THR A 157 2.06 -2.12 -0.63
CA THR A 157 3.17 -1.33 -1.14
C THR A 157 4.49 -1.86 -0.64
N VAL A 158 5.48 -1.96 -1.54
CA VAL A 158 6.89 -2.14 -1.23
C VAL A 158 7.65 -1.06 -1.99
N GLY A 159 8.40 -0.21 -1.29
CA GLY A 159 9.14 0.87 -1.93
C GLY A 159 10.46 1.21 -1.26
N LEU A 160 11.29 1.97 -1.95
CA LEU A 160 12.65 2.32 -1.51
C LEU A 160 12.72 3.64 -0.73
N SER A 161 11.58 4.21 -0.34
CA SER A 161 11.55 5.46 0.42
C SER A 161 10.40 5.48 1.43
N PRO A 162 10.52 6.23 2.54
CA PRO A 162 9.43 6.42 3.51
C PRO A 162 8.14 6.94 2.88
N MET A 163 8.27 7.67 1.77
CA MET A 163 7.11 8.21 1.06
C MET A 163 6.31 7.14 0.32
N ALA A 164 6.90 5.98 0.00
CA ALA A 164 6.16 4.88 -0.60
C ALA A 164 4.91 4.54 0.23
N ILE A 165 5.07 4.50 1.55
CA ILE A 165 4.07 4.13 2.54
C ILE A 165 3.38 5.34 3.18
N ALA A 166 3.55 6.55 2.65
CA ALA A 166 2.93 7.74 3.24
C ALA A 166 1.41 7.74 3.03
N ASP A 167 0.67 8.05 4.10
CA ASP A 167 -0.78 8.22 4.08
C ASP A 167 -1.19 9.67 3.71
N GLY A 168 -2.43 9.87 3.29
CA GLY A 168 -3.03 11.19 3.04
C GLY A 168 -2.46 11.92 1.82
N LEU A 169 -2.22 13.24 1.94
CA LEU A 169 -1.84 14.16 0.85
C LEU A 169 -0.53 13.83 0.10
N LEU A 170 0.20 12.81 0.57
CA LEU A 170 1.44 12.32 -0.03
C LEU A 170 1.23 11.03 -0.83
N ARG A 171 0.03 10.41 -0.82
CA ARG A 171 -0.32 9.27 -1.68
C ARG A 171 -0.20 9.65 -3.16
N ASN A 172 0.29 8.72 -3.95
CA ASN A 172 0.36 8.87 -5.40
C ASN A 172 -1.04 8.63 -5.99
N GLU A 173 -1.89 9.64 -5.96
CA GLU A 173 -3.19 9.63 -6.64
C GLU A 173 -2.93 9.79 -8.14
N SER A 174 -2.66 8.69 -8.87
CA SER A 174 -2.51 8.75 -10.32
C SER A 174 -3.56 7.94 -11.05
N SER A 175 -4.43 8.63 -11.77
CA SER A 175 -4.72 8.26 -13.14
C SER A 175 -4.34 9.42 -14.06
N GLY A 176 -3.08 9.43 -14.53
CA GLY A 176 -2.68 10.18 -15.74
C GLY A 176 -1.51 11.18 -15.62
N LEU A 177 -1.18 11.72 -14.43
CA LEU A 177 -0.01 12.61 -14.29
C LEU A 177 1.27 11.78 -14.21
N SER A 178 2.15 11.90 -15.19
CA SER A 178 3.43 11.19 -15.21
C SER A 178 4.60 12.15 -15.25
N ALA A 179 5.71 11.78 -14.59
CA ALA A 179 6.94 12.55 -14.52
C ALA A 179 8.12 11.71 -15.02
N SER A 180 8.95 12.28 -15.87
CA SER A 180 10.15 11.63 -16.39
C SER A 180 11.31 12.61 -16.60
N PRO A 181 12.56 12.23 -16.31
CA PRO A 181 12.96 10.99 -15.64
C PRO A 181 12.58 11.01 -14.14
N ASN A 182 12.40 9.84 -13.55
CA ASN A 182 12.23 9.70 -12.09
C ASN A 182 12.95 8.41 -11.65
N PRO A 183 14.07 8.49 -10.91
CA PRO A 183 14.69 9.68 -10.33
C PRO A 183 15.22 10.72 -11.35
N SER A 184 15.34 11.98 -10.95
CA SER A 184 15.84 13.10 -11.78
C SER A 184 17.03 13.82 -11.12
N THR A 185 17.97 14.24 -11.95
CA THR A 185 19.11 15.09 -11.57
C THR A 185 18.79 16.59 -11.57
N GLY A 186 17.58 16.98 -11.96
CA GLY A 186 17.16 18.38 -11.92
C GLY A 186 15.95 18.66 -12.80
N VAL A 187 16.04 18.39 -14.11
CA VAL A 187 14.95 18.69 -15.06
C VAL A 187 13.97 17.53 -15.15
N VAL A 188 12.68 17.84 -15.19
CA VAL A 188 11.60 16.85 -15.28
C VAL A 188 10.59 17.30 -16.33
N ASP A 189 10.27 16.39 -17.25
CA ASP A 189 9.15 16.50 -18.17
C ASP A 189 7.91 15.78 -17.59
N LEU A 190 6.78 16.46 -17.64
CA LEU A 190 5.50 16.04 -17.12
C LEU A 190 4.49 15.85 -18.25
N THR A 191 3.74 14.75 -18.20
CA THR A 191 2.51 14.57 -18.97
C THR A 191 1.33 14.84 -18.05
N LEU A 192 0.57 15.88 -18.36
CA LEU A 192 -0.55 16.39 -17.57
C LEU A 192 -1.82 15.55 -17.77
N THR A 193 -2.70 15.48 -16.77
CA THR A 193 -3.98 14.76 -16.90
C THR A 193 -4.98 15.54 -17.73
N SER A 194 -4.87 16.87 -17.73
CA SER A 194 -5.85 17.77 -18.33
C SER A 194 -5.20 18.90 -19.10
N LYS A 195 -5.73 19.18 -20.30
CA LYS A 195 -5.34 20.36 -21.09
C LYS A 195 -5.73 21.71 -20.45
N TYR A 196 -6.51 21.66 -19.37
CA TYR A 196 -7.00 22.81 -18.61
C TYR A 196 -6.26 23.03 -17.30
N ALA A 197 -5.13 22.35 -17.07
CA ALA A 197 -4.28 22.62 -15.92
C ALA A 197 -3.95 24.12 -15.82
N SER A 198 -4.29 24.72 -14.69
CA SER A 198 -4.01 26.10 -14.31
C SER A 198 -2.60 26.29 -13.77
N GLY A 199 -1.96 25.22 -13.28
CA GLY A 199 -0.58 25.30 -12.78
C GLY A 199 -0.07 23.99 -12.19
N LEU A 200 1.14 24.05 -11.64
CA LEU A 200 1.78 22.99 -10.89
C LEU A 200 2.35 23.52 -9.57
N GLU A 201 2.33 22.69 -8.53
CA GLU A 201 3.08 22.93 -7.30
C GLU A 201 4.09 21.80 -7.07
N ILE A 202 5.29 22.17 -6.63
CA ILE A 202 6.26 21.24 -6.06
C ILE A 202 6.17 21.38 -4.55
N VAL A 203 5.91 20.26 -3.89
CA VAL A 203 5.67 20.18 -2.46
C VAL A 203 6.73 19.29 -1.83
N ASP A 204 7.35 19.75 -0.74
CA ASP A 204 8.32 18.96 0.01
C ASP A 204 7.66 17.91 0.92
N PHE A 205 8.48 17.12 1.63
CA PHE A 205 8.01 16.08 2.54
C PHE A 205 7.23 16.60 3.75
N GLN A 206 7.33 17.90 4.06
CA GLN A 206 6.60 18.54 5.16
C GLN A 206 5.25 19.09 4.68
N GLY A 207 4.93 18.96 3.39
CA GLY A 207 3.71 19.50 2.80
C GLY A 207 3.83 20.98 2.40
N THR A 208 5.04 21.57 2.45
CA THR A 208 5.28 22.96 2.09
C THR A 208 5.45 23.09 0.58
N VAL A 209 4.76 24.05 -0.04
CA VAL A 209 4.96 24.39 -1.45
C VAL A 209 6.33 25.10 -1.58
N VAL A 210 7.29 24.41 -2.17
CA VAL A 210 8.66 24.92 -2.38
C VAL A 210 8.84 25.60 -3.74
N ARG A 211 7.93 25.34 -4.69
CA ARG A 211 7.90 25.98 -6.01
C ARG A 211 6.51 25.89 -6.62
N ALA A 212 6.10 26.89 -7.38
CA ALA A 212 4.85 26.88 -8.14
C ALA A 212 5.08 27.35 -9.58
N TYR A 213 4.23 26.88 -10.50
CA TYR A 213 4.23 27.23 -11.91
C TYR A 213 2.81 27.56 -12.35
N ASP A 214 2.58 28.76 -12.87
CA ASP A 214 1.27 29.15 -13.39
C ASP A 214 1.18 28.95 -14.91
N PHE A 215 0.09 28.36 -15.36
CA PHE A 215 -0.20 28.14 -16.77
C PHE A 215 -1.30 29.08 -17.25
N HIS A 216 -1.00 29.80 -18.33
CA HIS A 216 -1.92 30.75 -18.96
C HIS A 216 -2.50 30.21 -20.28
N ASP A 217 -1.96 29.09 -20.76
CA ASP A 217 -2.31 28.45 -22.03
C ASP A 217 -2.61 26.96 -21.82
N ARG A 218 -3.50 26.44 -22.66
CA ARG A 218 -3.82 25.00 -22.68
C ARG A 218 -2.61 24.18 -23.10
N ARG A 219 -2.31 23.14 -22.33
CA ARG A 219 -1.16 22.24 -22.56
C ARG A 219 -1.39 20.87 -21.95
N THR A 220 -0.82 19.84 -22.55
CA THR A 220 -0.84 18.47 -22.03
C THR A 220 0.52 18.01 -21.53
N VAL A 221 1.54 18.86 -21.67
CA VAL A 221 2.90 18.61 -21.19
C VAL A 221 3.45 19.86 -20.51
N ALA A 222 4.32 19.67 -19.54
CA ALA A 222 5.04 20.73 -18.87
C ALA A 222 6.47 20.28 -18.57
N ARG A 223 7.38 21.26 -18.45
CA ARG A 223 8.74 21.01 -17.98
C ARG A 223 8.97 21.81 -16.72
N ILE A 224 9.46 21.16 -15.68
CA ILE A 224 9.82 21.77 -14.41
C ILE A 224 11.30 21.52 -14.11
N THR A 225 11.82 22.23 -13.11
CA THR A 225 13.18 22.03 -12.60
C THR A 225 13.16 21.88 -11.08
N LEU A 226 14.01 21.00 -10.58
CA LEU A 226 14.32 20.77 -9.17
C LEU A 226 15.63 21.46 -8.77
N GLU A 227 16.32 22.13 -9.71
CA GLU A 227 17.55 22.85 -9.42
C GLU A 227 17.36 23.87 -8.28
N GLY A 228 18.32 23.88 -7.35
CA GLY A 228 18.30 24.70 -6.16
C GLY A 228 17.41 24.16 -5.04
N LEU A 229 16.68 23.05 -5.24
CA LEU A 229 16.02 22.32 -4.18
C LEU A 229 16.99 21.28 -3.59
N PRO A 230 16.94 21.00 -2.27
CA PRO A 230 17.71 19.91 -1.68
C PRO A 230 17.46 18.57 -2.38
N TYR A 231 18.46 17.69 -2.43
CA TYR A 231 18.24 16.32 -2.85
C TYR A 231 17.26 15.64 -1.89
N GLY A 232 16.32 14.91 -2.44
CA GLY A 232 15.18 14.39 -1.67
C GLY A 232 13.99 14.12 -2.56
N VAL A 233 12.87 13.80 -1.93
CA VAL A 233 11.64 13.45 -2.62
C VAL A 233 10.66 14.61 -2.57
N TYR A 234 9.99 14.85 -3.69
CA TYR A 234 8.98 15.89 -3.85
C TYR A 234 7.69 15.30 -4.42
N CYS A 235 6.57 15.94 -4.08
CA CYS A 235 5.27 15.70 -4.71
C CYS A 235 4.99 16.84 -5.69
N ILE A 236 4.69 16.50 -6.94
CA ILE A 236 4.24 17.44 -7.96
C ILE A 236 2.72 17.35 -7.98
N ARG A 237 2.04 18.47 -7.72
CA ARG A 237 0.58 18.60 -7.79
C ARG A 237 0.20 19.33 -9.07
N GLU A 238 -0.75 18.78 -9.81
CA GLU A 238 -1.42 19.48 -10.91
C GLU A 238 -2.66 20.19 -10.39
N LEU A 239 -2.81 21.47 -10.75
CA LEU A 239 -3.92 22.31 -10.32
C LEU A 239 -4.87 22.61 -11.49
N ILE A 240 -6.17 22.50 -11.29
CA ILE A 240 -7.22 23.03 -12.18
C ILE A 240 -8.06 24.01 -11.36
N ASP A 241 -8.20 25.24 -11.85
CA ASP A 241 -8.90 26.33 -11.15
C ASP A 241 -8.46 26.46 -9.67
N GLN A 242 -7.14 26.41 -9.43
CA GLN A 242 -6.50 26.48 -8.10
C GLN A 242 -6.80 25.30 -7.15
N SER A 243 -7.53 24.29 -7.60
CA SER A 243 -7.78 23.06 -6.84
C SER A 243 -6.86 21.95 -7.34
N MET A 244 -6.33 21.15 -6.42
CA MET A 244 -5.51 19.98 -6.79
C MET A 244 -6.37 18.98 -7.57
N SER A 245 -5.94 18.67 -8.80
CA SER A 245 -6.59 17.71 -9.69
C SER A 245 -5.91 16.35 -9.66
N SER A 246 -4.58 16.32 -9.62
CA SER A 246 -3.80 15.08 -9.62
C SER A 246 -2.43 15.32 -8.99
N SER A 247 -1.70 14.25 -8.69
CA SER A 247 -0.34 14.37 -8.20
C SER A 247 0.56 13.22 -8.66
N THR A 248 1.86 13.48 -8.69
CA THR A 248 2.87 12.47 -9.01
C THR A 248 4.14 12.73 -8.19
N ARG A 249 4.85 11.68 -7.83
CA ARG A 249 6.07 11.78 -7.02
C ARG A 249 7.31 11.90 -7.89
N ILE A 250 8.32 12.63 -7.41
CA ILE A 250 9.64 12.68 -8.04
C ILE A 250 10.78 12.63 -7.01
N VAL A 251 11.83 11.88 -7.34
CA VAL A 251 13.05 11.81 -6.54
C VAL A 251 14.13 12.68 -7.17
N HIS A 252 14.58 13.72 -6.45
CA HIS A 252 15.73 14.54 -6.83
C HIS A 252 17.03 13.94 -6.29
N VAL A 253 17.93 13.54 -7.19
CA VAL A 253 19.23 12.94 -6.86
C VAL A 253 20.39 13.76 -7.43
N PRO A 254 21.61 13.69 -6.86
CA PRO A 254 22.80 14.25 -7.47
C PRO A 254 23.16 13.52 -8.78
N GLN A 255 23.94 14.17 -9.64
CA GLN A 255 24.42 13.57 -10.91
C GLN A 255 25.22 12.28 -10.69
N SER A 256 25.99 12.20 -9.62
CA SER A 256 26.79 11.03 -9.23
C SER A 256 25.98 9.78 -8.89
N TYR A 257 24.65 9.86 -8.85
CA TYR A 257 23.77 8.70 -8.62
C TYR A 257 23.68 7.77 -9.84
N PHE A 258 24.01 8.25 -11.03
CA PHE A 258 23.91 7.50 -12.29
C PHE A 258 25.26 7.08 -12.89
N GLU A 259 26.36 7.34 -12.17
CA GLU A 259 27.73 6.96 -12.52
C GLU A 259 28.17 5.71 -11.75
#